data_AF-A0A198Z654-F1
#
_entry.id   AF-A0A198Z654-F1
#
_cell.length_a   1.000
_cell.length_b   1.000
_cell.length_c   1.000
_cell.angle_alpha   90.00
_cell.angle_beta   90.00
_cell.angle_gamma   90.00
#
_symmetry.space_group_name_H-M   'P 1'
#
loop_
_entity.id
_entity.type
_entity.pdbx_description
1 polymer ?
#
loop_
_entity_poly.entity_id
_entity_poly.type
_entity_poly.pdbx_seq_one_letter_code
_entity_poly.pdbx_strand_id
1 'polypeptide(L)'
;MSNRDNFSPAVKKAVAMRAGWQCSFAACQQKTVGPSEEAPGAFAIVGDAAHICAAAPGGRRFDETMSPEERSGIGNAIWLCPTHARLIDRDEATYTADMLRAMKAAREKACGEDMRAGAGVLPGAGLVAIGPDIVCAGEIAQVTAGSWVLHLNHFVTADRHALIGFIGGFATRAPEDRYVLSNELGDGRVLSEAPTLTMKAGVHVMTCPLGPSAQRIDAQKLGNSLALDPEANDLFLDGTSIALVSGVDYLPQKIQSLLSMQRGENLFGVTSGVRFFEYFEAFSGTLWLSQLLTLDVIRQAALPAADGIMNAQATPLQCVTRVRSVELLSESPENNRLPLRVDLEVQGVGRWQRDLSIYLPTREQMHERARLSQETRPATAGPGPNSSSSDQR
;
A
#
# COMPACT_ATOMS: atom_id res chain seq x y z
N MET A 1 -12.59 -35.14 -40.71
CA MET A 1 -11.58 -35.02 -39.64
C MET A 1 -10.94 -33.65 -39.77
N SER A 2 -11.03 -32.77 -38.77
CA SER A 2 -10.53 -31.40 -38.92
C SER A 2 -9.00 -31.41 -39.00
N ASN A 3 -8.45 -30.85 -40.07
CA ASN A 3 -7.01 -30.77 -40.38
C ASN A 3 -6.27 -29.74 -39.49
N ARG A 4 -6.62 -29.68 -38.19
CA ARG A 4 -6.16 -28.67 -37.24
C ARG A 4 -5.35 -29.32 -36.12
N ASP A 5 -4.10 -28.90 -35.99
CA ASP A 5 -3.15 -29.40 -34.99
C ASP A 5 -3.48 -28.81 -33.60
N ASN A 6 -4.51 -29.36 -32.97
CA ASN A 6 -4.99 -28.92 -31.67
C ASN A 6 -4.07 -29.38 -30.52
N PHE A 7 -3.97 -28.55 -29.48
CA PHE A 7 -3.26 -28.91 -28.26
C PHE A 7 -3.93 -30.07 -27.54
N SER A 8 -3.13 -31.05 -27.10
CA SER A 8 -3.61 -32.11 -26.21
C SER A 8 -4.02 -31.53 -24.85
N PRO A 9 -4.92 -32.21 -24.10
CA PRO A 9 -5.29 -31.77 -22.74
C PRO A 9 -4.09 -31.58 -21.81
N ALA A 10 -3.05 -32.41 -21.97
CA ALA A 10 -1.80 -32.31 -21.21
C ALA A 10 -1.05 -31.00 -21.52
N VAL A 11 -0.95 -30.61 -22.80
CA VAL A 11 -0.32 -29.35 -23.21
C VAL A 11 -1.12 -28.15 -22.68
N LYS A 12 -2.46 -28.19 -22.77
CA LYS A 12 -3.34 -27.13 -22.23
C LYS A 12 -3.14 -26.93 -20.72
N LYS A 13 -3.11 -28.03 -19.97
CA LYS A 13 -2.87 -28.00 -18.53
C LYS A 13 -1.47 -27.48 -18.20
N ALA A 14 -0.45 -27.92 -18.93
CA ALA A 14 0.93 -27.48 -18.72
C ALA A 14 1.10 -25.97 -18.96
N VAL A 15 0.57 -25.43 -20.06
CA VAL A 15 0.66 -23.99 -20.35
C VAL A 15 -0.11 -23.17 -19.30
N ALA A 16 -1.28 -23.65 -18.85
CA ALA A 16 -2.05 -22.98 -17.81
C ALA A 16 -1.30 -22.93 -16.47
N MET A 17 -0.70 -24.05 -16.06
CA MET A 17 0.10 -24.14 -14.83
C MET A 17 1.34 -23.23 -14.88
N ARG A 18 2.03 -23.19 -16.02
CA ARG A 18 3.20 -22.31 -16.21
C ARG A 18 2.84 -20.83 -16.18
N ALA A 19 1.63 -20.48 -16.60
CA ALA A 19 1.08 -19.13 -16.52
C ALA A 19 0.42 -18.82 -15.16
N GLY A 20 0.44 -19.76 -14.20
CA GLY A 20 -0.20 -19.57 -12.90
C GLY A 20 -1.73 -19.46 -12.96
N TRP A 21 -2.36 -20.04 -13.98
CA TRP A 21 -3.79 -19.88 -14.28
C TRP A 21 -4.22 -18.41 -14.43
N GLN A 22 -3.33 -17.58 -14.97
CA GLN A 22 -3.59 -16.17 -15.23
C GLN A 22 -3.36 -15.85 -16.71
N CYS A 23 -4.14 -14.91 -17.24
CA CYS A 23 -3.99 -14.47 -18.63
C CYS A 23 -2.56 -13.98 -18.91
N SER A 24 -1.97 -14.43 -20.01
CA SER A 24 -0.62 -14.00 -20.43
C SER A 24 -0.61 -12.69 -21.22
N PHE A 25 -1.78 -12.13 -21.53
CA PHE A 25 -1.88 -10.87 -22.27
C PHE A 25 -1.30 -9.70 -21.47
N ALA A 26 -0.56 -8.80 -22.12
CA ALA A 26 0.04 -7.64 -21.45
C ALA A 26 -1.02 -6.81 -20.70
N ALA A 27 -0.73 -6.42 -19.46
CA ALA A 27 -1.63 -5.70 -18.55
C ALA A 27 -2.94 -6.43 -18.15
N CYS A 28 -3.12 -7.70 -18.53
CA CYS A 28 -4.26 -8.49 -18.06
C CYS A 28 -3.88 -9.34 -16.85
N GLN A 29 -4.49 -9.06 -15.69
CA GLN A 29 -4.28 -9.81 -14.45
C GLN A 29 -5.43 -10.80 -14.15
N GLN A 30 -6.27 -11.11 -15.14
CA GLN A 30 -7.46 -11.94 -14.92
C GLN A 30 -7.07 -13.39 -14.57
N LYS A 31 -7.48 -13.86 -13.39
CA LYS A 31 -7.47 -15.28 -13.02
C LYS A 31 -8.45 -16.05 -13.89
N THR A 32 -8.05 -17.23 -14.33
CA THR A 32 -8.83 -18.06 -15.24
C THR A 32 -9.31 -19.37 -14.61
N VAL A 33 -9.08 -19.55 -13.31
CA VAL A 33 -9.53 -20.70 -12.53
C VAL A 33 -10.12 -20.21 -11.21
N GLY A 34 -11.15 -20.90 -10.71
CA GLY A 34 -11.76 -20.62 -9.41
C GLY A 34 -12.56 -21.81 -8.89
N PRO A 35 -13.03 -21.76 -7.63
CA PRO A 35 -13.93 -22.78 -7.09
C PRO A 35 -15.27 -22.80 -7.85
N SER A 36 -15.94 -23.95 -7.84
CA SER A 36 -17.31 -24.10 -8.35
C SER A 36 -18.20 -24.67 -7.26
N GLU A 37 -19.41 -24.14 -7.13
CA GLU A 37 -20.41 -24.60 -6.16
C GLU A 37 -21.09 -25.92 -6.58
N GLU A 38 -20.77 -26.46 -7.76
CA GLU A 38 -21.36 -27.72 -8.26
C GLU A 38 -20.99 -28.94 -7.40
N ALA A 39 -19.80 -28.93 -6.78
CA ALA A 39 -19.38 -29.94 -5.80
C ALA A 39 -18.17 -29.44 -4.98
N PRO A 40 -17.89 -29.98 -3.77
CA PRO A 40 -16.74 -29.57 -2.95
C PRO A 40 -15.37 -29.71 -3.62
N GLY A 41 -15.22 -30.61 -4.59
CA GLY A 41 -14.00 -30.80 -5.37
C GLY A 41 -14.05 -30.16 -6.76
N ALA A 42 -15.12 -29.45 -7.11
CA ALA A 42 -15.31 -28.85 -8.42
C ALA A 42 -14.57 -27.51 -8.54
N PHE A 43 -14.09 -27.23 -9.74
CA PHE A 43 -13.44 -25.98 -10.09
C PHE A 43 -13.92 -25.54 -11.47
N ALA A 44 -14.01 -24.23 -11.67
CA ALA A 44 -14.33 -23.63 -12.95
C ALA A 44 -13.03 -23.14 -13.62
N ILE A 45 -12.83 -23.51 -14.88
CA ILE A 45 -11.76 -22.96 -15.73
C ILE A 45 -12.42 -22.20 -16.87
N VAL A 46 -12.06 -20.92 -17.01
CA VAL A 46 -12.52 -20.07 -18.12
C VAL A 46 -11.40 -19.76 -19.12
N GLY A 47 -10.15 -20.07 -18.81
CA GLY A 47 -9.01 -19.80 -19.69
C GLY A 47 -8.89 -20.80 -20.83
N ASP A 48 -8.18 -20.41 -21.90
CA ASP A 48 -7.91 -21.27 -23.04
C ASP A 48 -6.44 -21.16 -23.50
N ALA A 49 -5.96 -22.23 -24.11
CA ALA A 49 -4.64 -22.29 -24.73
C ALA A 49 -4.79 -21.88 -26.20
N ALA A 50 -4.38 -20.66 -26.52
CA ALA A 50 -4.39 -20.12 -27.87
C ALA A 50 -3.08 -20.43 -28.62
N HIS A 51 -3.19 -20.54 -29.94
CA HIS A 51 -2.05 -20.75 -30.84
C HIS A 51 -1.34 -19.43 -31.12
N ILE A 52 -0.01 -19.41 -30.95
CA ILE A 52 0.83 -18.27 -31.34
C ILE A 52 0.90 -18.22 -32.88
N CYS A 53 1.33 -19.32 -33.50
CA CYS A 53 1.26 -19.56 -34.94
C CYS A 53 0.12 -20.55 -35.24
N ALA A 54 -0.65 -20.31 -36.30
CA ALA A 54 -1.87 -21.09 -36.57
C ALA A 54 -1.64 -22.60 -36.64
N ALA A 55 -2.67 -23.33 -36.18
CA ALA A 55 -2.71 -24.79 -36.13
C ALA A 55 -2.95 -25.47 -37.49
N ALA A 56 -3.16 -24.72 -38.57
CA ALA A 56 -3.47 -25.24 -39.89
C ALA A 56 -3.11 -24.22 -40.98
N PRO A 57 -2.79 -24.66 -42.21
CA PRO A 57 -2.60 -23.78 -43.36
C PRO A 57 -3.78 -22.84 -43.57
N GLY A 58 -3.49 -21.58 -43.91
CA GLY A 58 -4.51 -20.54 -44.09
C GLY A 58 -5.03 -19.90 -42.80
N GLY A 59 -4.54 -20.33 -41.63
CA GLY A 59 -4.80 -19.65 -40.36
C GLY A 59 -3.91 -18.43 -40.15
N ARG A 60 -4.32 -17.57 -39.20
CA ARG A 60 -3.58 -16.36 -38.82
C ARG A 60 -2.18 -16.70 -38.31
N ARG A 61 -1.15 -15.98 -38.75
CA ARG A 61 0.26 -16.24 -38.40
C ARG A 61 0.71 -17.69 -38.68
N PHE A 62 0.17 -18.36 -39.69
CA PHE A 62 0.63 -19.69 -40.07
C PHE A 62 2.10 -19.65 -40.50
N ASP A 63 2.88 -20.61 -40.02
CA ASP A 63 4.29 -20.78 -40.38
C ASP A 63 4.46 -22.14 -41.07
N GLU A 64 4.78 -22.10 -42.35
CA GLU A 64 4.99 -23.28 -43.21
C GLU A 64 6.19 -24.12 -42.78
N THR A 65 7.14 -23.52 -42.05
CA THR A 65 8.35 -24.21 -41.59
C THR A 65 8.11 -25.06 -40.35
N MET A 66 6.99 -24.85 -39.64
CA MET A 66 6.66 -25.60 -38.44
C MET A 66 6.13 -27.00 -38.76
N SER A 67 6.59 -28.00 -38.01
CA SER A 67 6.03 -29.35 -38.05
C SER A 67 4.66 -29.42 -37.33
N PRO A 68 3.83 -30.44 -37.58
CA PRO A 68 2.60 -30.67 -36.81
C PRO A 68 2.84 -30.78 -35.29
N GLU A 69 3.96 -31.40 -34.89
CA GLU A 69 4.38 -31.53 -33.49
C GLU A 69 4.74 -30.16 -32.90
N GLU A 70 5.39 -29.29 -33.66
CA GLU A 70 5.70 -27.93 -33.22
C GLU A 70 4.44 -27.07 -33.12
N ARG A 71 3.50 -27.20 -34.07
CA ARG A 71 2.23 -26.46 -34.05
C ARG A 71 1.34 -26.83 -32.88
N SER A 72 1.35 -28.10 -32.48
CA SER A 72 0.63 -28.62 -31.31
C SER A 72 1.49 -28.63 -30.02
N GLY A 73 2.70 -28.10 -30.08
CA GLY A 73 3.66 -28.08 -28.97
C GLY A 73 3.46 -26.92 -27.99
N ILE A 74 3.98 -27.07 -26.77
CA ILE A 74 3.88 -26.04 -25.72
C ILE A 74 4.58 -24.72 -26.09
N GLY A 75 5.60 -24.76 -26.95
CA GLY A 75 6.29 -23.57 -27.46
C GLY A 75 5.36 -22.67 -28.30
N ASN A 76 4.34 -23.25 -28.92
CA ASN A 76 3.35 -22.54 -29.73
C ASN A 76 2.07 -22.19 -28.96
N ALA A 77 1.99 -22.52 -27.67
CA ALA A 77 0.81 -22.29 -26.83
C ALA A 77 0.99 -21.07 -25.93
N ILE A 78 -0.04 -20.22 -25.85
CA ILE A 78 -0.14 -19.13 -24.87
C ILE A 78 -1.46 -19.24 -24.11
N TRP A 79 -1.42 -19.09 -22.79
CA TRP A 79 -2.62 -19.17 -21.95
C TRP A 79 -3.30 -17.80 -21.81
N LEU A 80 -4.57 -17.70 -22.20
CA LEU A 80 -5.32 -16.44 -22.26
C LEU A 80 -6.73 -16.58 -21.70
N CYS A 81 -7.31 -15.47 -21.23
CA CYS A 81 -8.75 -15.43 -20.92
C CYS A 81 -9.59 -15.41 -22.22
N PRO A 82 -10.90 -15.72 -22.16
CA PRO A 82 -11.75 -15.79 -23.36
C PRO A 82 -11.77 -14.51 -24.19
N THR A 83 -11.60 -13.35 -23.55
CA THR A 83 -11.57 -12.06 -24.24
C THR A 83 -10.30 -11.92 -25.07
N HIS A 84 -9.13 -12.12 -24.45
CA HIS A 84 -7.85 -11.93 -25.13
C HIS A 84 -7.54 -13.05 -26.12
N ALA A 85 -7.98 -14.28 -25.86
CA ALA A 85 -7.87 -15.37 -26.84
C ALA A 85 -8.56 -15.00 -28.17
N ARG A 86 -9.78 -14.44 -28.11
CA ARG A 86 -10.50 -13.98 -29.31
C ARG A 86 -9.91 -12.72 -29.93
N LEU A 87 -9.31 -11.84 -29.13
CA LEU A 87 -8.70 -10.60 -29.61
C LEU A 87 -7.49 -10.89 -30.51
N ILE A 88 -6.57 -11.73 -30.03
CA ILE A 88 -5.35 -12.04 -30.78
C ILE A 88 -5.63 -12.79 -32.08
N ASP A 89 -6.73 -13.53 -32.16
CA ASP A 89 -7.16 -14.25 -33.36
C ASP A 89 -7.79 -13.32 -34.40
N ARG A 90 -8.26 -12.13 -33.99
CA ARG A 90 -8.89 -11.16 -34.89
C ARG A 90 -7.93 -10.12 -35.45
N ASP A 91 -6.81 -9.87 -34.79
CA ASP A 91 -5.84 -8.83 -35.17
C ASP A 91 -4.40 -9.37 -35.21
N GLU A 92 -4.04 -10.05 -36.29
CA GLU A 92 -2.66 -10.56 -36.44
C GLU A 92 -1.62 -9.49 -36.77
N ALA A 93 -2.06 -8.33 -37.27
CA ALA A 93 -1.16 -7.23 -37.60
C ALA A 93 -0.59 -6.60 -36.32
N THR A 94 -1.44 -6.39 -35.32
CA THR A 94 -1.02 -5.92 -34.00
C THR A 94 -0.38 -7.04 -33.19
N TYR A 95 -1.01 -8.22 -33.14
CA TYR A 95 -0.54 -9.34 -32.30
C TYR A 95 0.32 -10.31 -33.10
N THR A 96 1.57 -9.92 -33.36
CA THR A 96 2.56 -10.76 -34.05
C THR A 96 2.99 -11.96 -33.22
N ALA A 97 3.52 -13.00 -33.87
CA ALA A 97 3.99 -14.21 -33.19
C ALA A 97 5.07 -13.87 -32.13
N ASP A 98 5.99 -12.97 -32.45
CA ASP A 98 7.06 -12.56 -31.53
C ASP A 98 6.53 -11.81 -30.32
N MET A 99 5.52 -10.95 -30.51
CA MET A 99 4.88 -10.25 -29.39
C MET A 99 4.16 -11.24 -28.47
N LEU A 100 3.47 -12.24 -29.02
CA LEU A 100 2.82 -13.28 -28.21
C LEU A 100 3.83 -14.16 -27.48
N ARG A 101 4.97 -14.50 -28.11
CA ARG A 101 6.08 -15.20 -27.44
C ARG A 101 6.65 -14.37 -26.29
N ALA A 102 6.82 -13.07 -26.47
CA ALA A 102 7.28 -12.15 -25.43
C ALA A 102 6.28 -12.08 -24.26
N MET A 103 4.98 -11.96 -24.55
CA MET A 103 3.90 -11.99 -23.54
C MET A 103 3.90 -13.28 -22.73
N LYS A 104 3.99 -14.43 -23.42
CA LYS A 104 4.12 -15.76 -22.79
C LYS A 104 5.33 -15.80 -21.85
N ALA A 105 6.51 -15.42 -22.34
CA ALA A 105 7.74 -15.46 -21.56
C ALA A 105 7.68 -14.55 -20.32
N ALA A 106 7.13 -13.35 -20.47
CA ALA A 106 6.95 -12.41 -19.36
C ALA A 106 6.04 -12.99 -18.26
N ARG A 107 4.89 -13.58 -18.62
CA ARG A 107 3.96 -14.17 -17.65
C ARG A 107 4.55 -15.38 -16.93
N GLU A 108 5.23 -16.27 -17.66
CA GLU A 108 5.89 -17.43 -17.06
C GLU A 108 7.03 -17.02 -16.12
N LYS A 109 7.81 -16.00 -16.50
CA LYS A 109 8.86 -15.43 -15.64
C LYS A 109 8.25 -14.87 -14.35
N ALA A 110 7.22 -14.03 -14.47
CA ALA A 110 6.54 -13.44 -13.32
C ALA A 110 5.93 -14.52 -12.41
N CYS A 111 5.25 -15.54 -12.97
CA CYS A 111 4.74 -16.66 -12.17
C CYS A 111 5.85 -17.41 -11.42
N GLY A 112 7.03 -17.60 -12.04
CA GLY A 112 8.18 -18.21 -11.39
C GLY A 112 8.79 -17.32 -10.30
N GLU A 113 8.78 -16.00 -10.48
CA GLU A 113 9.21 -15.03 -9.46
C GLU A 113 8.23 -15.02 -8.28
N ASP A 114 6.92 -14.97 -8.53
CA ASP A 114 5.85 -15.04 -7.53
C ASP A 114 6.02 -16.29 -6.64
N MET A 115 6.27 -17.45 -7.28
CA MET A 115 6.48 -18.72 -6.57
C MET A 115 7.77 -18.72 -5.73
N ARG A 116 8.88 -18.16 -6.22
CA ARG A 116 10.16 -18.09 -5.47
C ARG A 116 10.09 -17.10 -4.31
N ALA A 117 9.32 -16.03 -4.48
CA ALA A 117 9.12 -15.01 -3.46
C ALA A 117 8.17 -15.48 -2.33
N GLY A 118 7.49 -16.62 -2.49
CA GLY A 118 6.43 -17.04 -1.55
C GLY A 118 5.22 -16.10 -1.57
N ALA A 119 5.08 -15.29 -2.61
CA ALA A 119 4.02 -14.30 -2.74
C ALA A 119 2.73 -15.00 -3.17
N GLY A 120 1.89 -15.37 -2.21
CA GLY A 120 0.46 -15.57 -2.47
C GLY A 120 -0.11 -14.28 -3.07
N VAL A 121 -0.94 -14.41 -4.09
CA VAL A 121 -1.52 -13.30 -4.86
C VAL A 121 -2.07 -12.19 -3.94
N LEU A 122 -1.27 -11.16 -3.72
CA LEU A 122 -1.64 -9.78 -4.00
C LEU A 122 -0.61 -9.29 -5.02
N PRO A 123 -1.02 -8.76 -6.18
CA PRO A 123 -0.10 -8.02 -7.03
C PRO A 123 0.60 -6.99 -6.16
N GLY A 124 1.90 -6.78 -6.40
CA GLY A 124 2.68 -5.66 -5.88
C GLY A 124 2.09 -4.31 -6.32
N ALA A 125 0.93 -3.99 -5.80
CA ALA A 125 0.38 -2.67 -5.76
C ALA A 125 0.58 -2.23 -4.32
N GLY A 126 1.81 -1.83 -3.99
CA GLY A 126 2.11 -1.25 -2.69
C GLY A 126 1.05 -0.18 -2.42
N LEU A 127 0.37 -0.27 -1.27
CA LEU A 127 -0.65 0.73 -0.99
C LEU A 127 -0.03 2.12 -1.06
N VAL A 128 -0.77 3.02 -1.66
CA VAL A 128 -0.47 4.44 -1.71
C VAL A 128 -1.57 5.16 -0.95
N ALA A 129 -1.18 5.98 0.02
CA ALA A 129 -2.09 6.93 0.65
C ALA A 129 -1.93 8.31 0.00
N ILE A 130 -3.04 8.98 -0.29
CA ILE A 130 -3.11 10.34 -0.82
C ILE A 130 -3.89 11.16 0.20
N GLY A 131 -3.16 11.90 1.03
CA GLY A 131 -3.71 12.50 2.24
C GLY A 131 -4.28 11.44 3.20
N PRO A 132 -5.15 11.87 4.14
CA PRO A 132 -5.64 10.99 5.20
C PRO A 132 -6.64 9.94 4.72
N ASP A 133 -7.54 10.28 3.80
CA ASP A 133 -8.75 9.47 3.60
C ASP A 133 -8.69 8.51 2.41
N ILE A 134 -7.75 8.73 1.49
CA ILE A 134 -7.70 8.02 0.21
C ILE A 134 -6.52 7.05 0.23
N VAL A 135 -6.83 5.75 0.19
CA VAL A 135 -5.84 4.69 0.04
C VAL A 135 -6.18 3.88 -1.21
N CYS A 136 -5.20 3.72 -2.08
CA CYS A 136 -5.31 2.97 -3.32
C CYS A 136 -4.26 1.87 -3.38
N ALA A 137 -4.62 0.73 -3.94
CA ALA A 137 -3.63 -0.17 -4.49
C ALA A 137 -3.06 0.48 -5.77
N GLY A 138 -1.74 0.68 -5.82
CA GLY A 138 -1.07 1.20 -7.00
C GLY A 138 0.40 0.83 -7.05
N GLU A 139 1.04 1.08 -8.17
CA GLU A 139 2.49 0.90 -8.35
C GLU A 139 3.15 2.22 -8.71
N ILE A 140 4.45 2.30 -8.49
CA ILE A 140 5.23 3.49 -8.84
C ILE A 140 5.72 3.38 -10.27
N ALA A 141 5.17 4.23 -11.12
CA ALA A 141 5.55 4.29 -12.52
C ALA A 141 6.86 5.05 -12.73
N GLN A 142 7.10 6.10 -11.94
CA GLN A 142 8.31 6.93 -12.06
C GLN A 142 8.63 7.66 -10.76
N VAL A 143 9.92 7.74 -10.44
CA VAL A 143 10.45 8.55 -9.33
C VAL A 143 11.45 9.56 -9.88
N THR A 144 11.25 10.83 -9.52
CA THR A 144 12.20 11.92 -9.75
C THR A 144 12.42 12.68 -8.43
N ALA A 145 13.41 13.57 -8.39
CA ALA A 145 13.70 14.36 -7.18
C ALA A 145 12.52 15.24 -6.72
N GLY A 146 11.68 15.70 -7.65
CA GLY A 146 10.57 16.62 -7.36
C GLY A 146 9.17 16.05 -7.66
N SER A 147 9.06 14.81 -8.12
CA SER A 147 7.77 14.23 -8.49
C SER A 147 7.78 12.71 -8.44
N TRP A 148 6.68 12.14 -7.94
CA TRP A 148 6.33 10.73 -8.14
C TRP A 148 5.21 10.60 -9.16
N VAL A 149 5.25 9.55 -9.97
CA VAL A 149 4.16 9.17 -10.89
C VAL A 149 3.69 7.79 -10.48
N LEU A 150 2.38 7.66 -10.28
CA LEU A 150 1.74 6.47 -9.71
C LEU A 150 0.69 5.94 -10.68
N HIS A 151 0.64 4.63 -10.86
CA HIS A 151 -0.48 3.96 -11.49
C HIS A 151 -1.44 3.49 -10.40
N LEU A 152 -2.66 4.02 -10.39
CA LEU A 152 -3.70 3.68 -9.43
C LEU A 152 -4.60 2.60 -10.02
N ASN A 153 -4.77 1.49 -9.31
CA ASN A 153 -5.54 0.33 -9.76
C ASN A 153 -6.95 0.33 -9.17
N HIS A 154 -7.06 0.19 -7.85
CA HIS A 154 -8.36 0.20 -7.16
C HIS A 154 -8.24 0.89 -5.79
N PHE A 155 -9.35 1.45 -5.32
CA PHE A 155 -9.45 2.10 -4.02
C PHE A 155 -9.66 1.06 -2.92
N VAL A 156 -8.87 1.14 -1.86
CA VAL A 156 -9.05 0.38 -0.61
C VAL A 156 -9.93 1.19 0.34
N THR A 157 -9.71 2.50 0.40
CA THR A 157 -10.58 3.45 1.09
C THR A 157 -10.97 4.58 0.14
N ALA A 158 -12.16 5.16 0.38
CA ALA A 158 -12.75 6.22 -0.44
C ALA A 158 -12.99 5.80 -1.90
N ASP A 159 -13.08 6.77 -2.81
CA ASP A 159 -13.36 6.55 -4.22
C ASP A 159 -12.72 7.62 -5.13
N ARG A 160 -12.99 7.50 -6.44
CA ARG A 160 -12.51 8.46 -7.44
C ARG A 160 -13.02 9.89 -7.19
N HIS A 161 -14.23 10.06 -6.67
CA HIS A 161 -14.77 11.40 -6.39
C HIS A 161 -14.03 12.06 -5.23
N ALA A 162 -13.70 11.30 -4.19
CA ALA A 162 -12.86 11.76 -3.10
C ALA A 162 -11.48 12.21 -3.60
N LEU A 163 -10.87 11.45 -4.52
CA LEU A 163 -9.60 11.84 -5.15
C LEU A 163 -9.71 13.13 -5.97
N ILE A 164 -10.76 13.27 -6.79
CA ILE A 164 -11.01 14.51 -7.54
C ILE A 164 -11.24 15.69 -6.57
N GLY A 165 -11.99 15.46 -5.49
CA GLY A 165 -12.21 16.45 -4.43
C GLY A 165 -10.94 16.81 -3.66
N PHE A 166 -10.03 15.85 -3.46
CA PHE A 166 -8.71 16.11 -2.89
C PHE A 166 -7.90 17.06 -3.78
N ILE A 167 -7.87 16.78 -5.09
CA ILE A 167 -7.17 17.61 -6.08
C ILE A 167 -7.79 19.02 -6.14
N GLY A 168 -9.11 19.12 -6.31
CA GLY A 168 -9.81 20.40 -6.42
C GLY A 168 -9.77 21.24 -5.14
N GLY A 169 -9.78 20.60 -3.98
CA GLY A 169 -9.72 21.25 -2.67
C GLY A 169 -8.31 21.39 -2.09
N PHE A 170 -7.26 21.12 -2.86
CA PHE A 170 -5.89 21.02 -2.35
C PHE A 170 -5.44 22.29 -1.61
N ALA A 171 -5.71 23.47 -2.18
CA ALA A 171 -5.26 24.75 -1.63
C ALA A 171 -5.89 25.09 -0.27
N THR A 172 -7.07 24.56 0.04
CA THR A 172 -7.82 24.84 1.28
C THR A 172 -7.61 23.78 2.36
N ARG A 173 -6.94 22.66 2.07
CA ARG A 173 -6.66 21.58 3.03
C ARG A 173 -5.59 21.98 4.04
N ALA A 174 -5.60 21.39 5.22
CA ALA A 174 -4.52 21.57 6.18
C ALA A 174 -3.18 21.07 5.59
N PRO A 175 -2.04 21.78 5.76
CA PRO A 175 -0.75 21.37 5.19
C PRO A 175 -0.34 19.93 5.53
N GLU A 176 -0.64 19.47 6.74
CA GLU A 176 -0.36 18.12 7.24
C GLU A 176 -1.18 17.02 6.57
N ASP A 177 -2.28 17.36 5.87
CA ASP A 177 -3.11 16.42 5.10
C ASP A 177 -2.69 16.36 3.62
N ARG A 178 -1.75 17.21 3.19
CA ARG A 178 -1.27 17.30 1.80
C ARG A 178 -0.06 16.42 1.61
N TYR A 179 -0.25 15.11 1.49
CA TYR A 179 0.86 14.18 1.35
C TYR A 179 0.55 12.99 0.45
N VAL A 180 1.61 12.29 0.07
CA VAL A 180 1.57 10.98 -0.57
C VAL A 180 2.50 10.01 0.15
N LEU A 181 2.03 8.79 0.43
CA LEU A 181 2.79 7.72 1.07
C LEU A 181 2.83 6.50 0.15
N SER A 182 3.89 5.69 0.22
CA SER A 182 3.99 4.44 -0.55
C SER A 182 4.62 3.33 0.28
N ASN A 183 3.90 2.21 0.41
CA ASN A 183 4.45 0.99 1.02
C ASN A 183 5.63 0.42 0.23
N GLU A 184 5.58 0.49 -1.10
CA GLU A 184 6.66 -0.02 -1.96
C GLU A 184 8.00 0.70 -1.69
N LEU A 185 7.95 2.04 -1.57
CA LEU A 185 9.12 2.81 -1.18
C LEU A 185 9.42 2.70 0.30
N GLY A 186 8.42 2.43 1.14
CA GLY A 186 8.55 2.55 2.58
C GLY A 186 8.76 4.01 3.02
N ASP A 187 8.24 4.96 2.25
CA ASP A 187 8.52 6.39 2.37
C ASP A 187 7.32 7.23 1.93
N GLY A 188 7.32 8.51 2.30
CA GLY A 188 6.25 9.46 2.00
C GLY A 188 6.77 10.88 1.84
N ARG A 189 5.99 11.75 1.21
CA ARG A 189 6.36 13.14 0.97
C ARG A 189 5.16 14.05 1.14
N VAL A 190 5.41 15.24 1.66
CA VAL A 190 4.46 16.35 1.56
C VAL A 190 4.33 16.72 0.08
N LEU A 191 3.12 17.01 -0.36
CA LEU A 191 2.84 17.48 -1.72
C LEU A 191 3.08 18.99 -1.77
N SER A 192 3.94 19.44 -2.67
CA SER A 192 4.23 20.86 -2.86
C SER A 192 3.10 21.58 -3.59
N GLU A 193 2.43 20.88 -4.49
CA GLU A 193 1.33 21.37 -5.32
C GLU A 193 0.23 20.32 -5.47
N ALA A 194 -0.92 20.73 -6.01
CA ALA A 194 -2.01 19.81 -6.26
C ALA A 194 -1.57 18.72 -7.26
N PRO A 195 -1.80 17.44 -6.96
CA PRO A 195 -1.44 16.37 -7.87
C PRO A 195 -2.35 16.39 -9.11
N THR A 196 -1.83 15.90 -10.22
CA THR A 196 -2.58 15.82 -11.49
C THR A 196 -3.00 14.38 -11.75
N LEU A 197 -4.26 14.18 -12.14
CA LEU A 197 -4.81 12.87 -12.51
C LEU A 197 -5.06 12.82 -14.02
N THR A 198 -4.40 11.90 -14.70
CA THR A 198 -4.57 11.65 -16.13
C THR A 198 -5.20 10.28 -16.35
N MET A 199 -6.14 10.18 -17.29
CA MET A 199 -6.74 8.91 -17.70
C MET A 199 -6.16 8.52 -19.06
N LYS A 200 -5.35 7.46 -19.12
CA LYS A 200 -4.83 6.91 -20.37
C LYS A 200 -5.26 5.46 -20.50
N ALA A 201 -5.99 5.12 -21.56
CA ALA A 201 -6.41 3.75 -21.88
C ALA A 201 -7.08 2.99 -20.71
N GLY A 202 -7.85 3.69 -19.85
CA GLY A 202 -8.52 3.09 -18.70
C GLY A 202 -7.67 2.97 -17.42
N VAL A 203 -6.40 3.39 -17.45
CA VAL A 203 -5.51 3.44 -16.28
C VAL A 203 -5.49 4.85 -15.70
N HIS A 204 -5.62 4.93 -14.37
CA HIS A 204 -5.51 6.17 -13.61
C HIS A 204 -4.03 6.44 -13.31
N VAL A 205 -3.46 7.46 -13.95
CA VAL A 205 -2.07 7.89 -13.73
C VAL A 205 -2.08 9.18 -12.95
N MET A 206 -1.48 9.16 -11.76
CA MET A 206 -1.40 10.32 -10.89
C MET A 206 0.03 10.83 -10.81
N THR A 207 0.23 12.12 -11.05
CA THR A 207 1.53 12.79 -10.86
C THR A 207 1.47 13.64 -9.61
N CYS A 208 2.38 13.38 -8.68
CA CYS A 208 2.46 13.98 -7.37
C CYS A 208 3.71 14.86 -7.28
N PRO A 209 3.57 16.20 -7.34
CA PRO A 209 4.66 17.13 -7.06
C PRO A 209 5.05 17.06 -5.59
N LEU A 210 6.34 16.90 -5.30
CA LEU A 210 6.82 16.62 -3.94
C LEU A 210 7.55 17.82 -3.35
N GLY A 211 7.35 18.02 -2.05
CA GLY A 211 8.23 18.81 -1.21
C GLY A 211 9.53 18.06 -0.86
N PRO A 212 10.46 18.73 -0.16
CA PRO A 212 11.72 18.12 0.24
C PRO A 212 11.50 16.91 1.17
N SER A 213 12.40 15.95 1.09
CA SER A 213 12.46 14.86 2.07
C SER A 213 12.74 15.43 3.45
N ALA A 214 12.04 14.94 4.48
CA ALA A 214 12.36 15.33 5.84
C ALA A 214 13.79 14.91 6.21
N GLN A 215 14.47 15.73 7.01
CA GLN A 215 15.83 15.44 7.46
C GLN A 215 15.81 14.30 8.48
N ARG A 216 16.83 13.44 8.43
CA ARG A 216 17.02 12.34 9.39
C ARG A 216 18.17 12.64 10.34
N ILE A 217 17.99 12.23 11.58
CA ILE A 217 19.06 12.26 12.59
C ILE A 217 19.62 10.87 12.77
N ASP A 218 20.90 10.78 13.13
CA ASP A 218 21.49 9.54 13.63
C ASP A 218 20.73 9.08 14.88
N ALA A 219 20.38 7.79 14.96
CA ALA A 219 19.61 7.25 16.08
C ALA A 219 20.33 7.40 17.43
N GLN A 220 21.66 7.50 17.44
CA GLN A 220 22.42 7.83 18.67
C GLN A 220 22.09 9.23 19.21
N LYS A 221 21.50 10.11 18.39
CA LYS A 221 21.14 11.49 18.74
C LYS A 221 19.65 11.68 19.04
N LEU A 222 18.89 10.59 19.24
CA LEU A 222 17.44 10.64 19.54
C LEU A 222 17.07 11.37 20.84
N GLY A 223 18.04 11.63 21.72
CA GLY A 223 17.82 12.22 23.04
C GLY A 223 17.62 11.15 24.11
N ASN A 224 16.91 11.49 25.18
CA ASN A 224 16.61 10.60 26.29
C ASN A 224 15.17 10.79 26.81
N SER A 225 14.71 9.81 27.58
CA SER A 225 13.43 9.82 28.29
C SER A 225 13.56 9.01 29.58
N LEU A 226 12.61 9.18 30.50
CA LEU A 226 12.42 8.23 31.60
C LEU A 226 12.18 6.84 31.01
N ALA A 227 12.90 5.85 31.53
CA ALA A 227 12.78 4.46 31.09
C ALA A 227 11.48 3.87 31.64
N LEU A 228 10.82 3.06 30.83
CA LEU A 228 9.64 2.29 31.21
C LEU A 228 10.00 0.83 31.41
N ASP A 229 9.38 0.20 32.39
CA ASP A 229 9.45 -1.23 32.63
C ASP A 229 8.88 -1.98 31.42
N PRO A 230 9.61 -2.95 30.84
CA PRO A 230 9.18 -3.65 29.63
C PRO A 230 7.87 -4.44 29.77
N GLU A 231 7.52 -4.90 30.98
CA GLU A 231 6.34 -5.72 31.24
C GLU A 231 5.18 -4.88 31.77
N ALA A 232 5.44 -4.06 32.80
CA ALA A 232 4.42 -3.23 33.44
C ALA A 232 4.09 -1.97 32.64
N ASN A 233 5.01 -1.52 31.76
CA ASN A 233 4.91 -0.25 31.03
C ASN A 233 4.68 0.94 31.98
N ASP A 234 5.31 0.89 33.15
CA ASP A 234 5.36 1.92 34.20
C ASP A 234 6.81 2.40 34.39
N LEU A 235 7.07 3.43 35.20
CA LEU A 235 8.41 3.97 35.41
C LEU A 235 9.39 2.91 35.95
N PHE A 236 10.49 2.70 35.23
CA PHE A 236 11.56 1.79 35.66
C PHE A 236 12.47 2.49 36.67
N LEU A 237 12.73 1.83 37.79
CA LEU A 237 13.60 2.34 38.85
C LEU A 237 14.99 1.72 38.77
N ASP A 238 16.02 2.55 38.86
CA ASP A 238 17.40 2.16 39.12
C ASP A 238 17.74 2.50 40.58
N GLY A 239 17.59 1.51 41.46
CA GLY A 239 17.66 1.70 42.90
C GLY A 239 16.54 2.60 43.42
N THR A 240 16.86 3.83 43.82
CA THR A 240 15.90 4.83 44.33
C THR A 240 15.57 5.93 43.33
N SER A 241 16.18 5.92 42.13
CA SER A 241 15.98 6.92 41.10
C SER A 241 15.21 6.36 39.91
N ILE A 242 14.50 7.21 39.17
CA ILE A 242 13.88 6.80 37.90
C ILE A 242 14.99 6.68 36.85
N ALA A 243 15.07 5.54 36.20
CA ALA A 243 16.07 5.27 35.18
C ALA A 243 15.83 6.11 33.93
N LEU A 244 16.89 6.40 33.18
CA LEU A 244 16.84 7.06 31.89
C LEU A 244 17.24 6.09 30.78
N VAL A 245 16.57 6.20 29.64
CA VAL A 245 16.93 5.50 28.40
C VAL A 245 17.28 6.54 27.33
N SER A 246 18.29 6.26 26.51
CA SER A 246 18.80 7.26 25.55
C SER A 246 19.30 6.64 24.24
N GLY A 247 19.47 7.49 23.22
CA GLY A 247 20.04 7.09 21.93
C GLY A 247 19.24 5.97 21.26
N VAL A 248 19.94 4.96 20.75
CA VAL A 248 19.33 3.81 20.06
C VAL A 248 18.46 2.97 21.00
N ASP A 249 18.84 2.86 22.28
CA ASP A 249 18.09 2.06 23.26
C ASP A 249 16.73 2.69 23.62
N TYR A 250 16.57 4.00 23.39
CA TYR A 250 15.29 4.70 23.54
C TYR A 250 14.33 4.42 22.37
N LEU A 251 14.84 4.03 21.20
CA LEU A 251 14.04 3.88 19.99
C LEU A 251 12.83 2.93 20.13
N PRO A 252 12.94 1.70 20.72
CA PRO A 252 11.79 0.83 20.91
C PRO A 252 10.68 1.50 21.74
N GLN A 253 11.04 2.12 22.87
CA GLN A 253 10.08 2.81 23.75
C GLN A 253 9.43 4.00 23.04
N LYS A 254 10.19 4.76 22.25
CA LYS A 254 9.68 5.88 21.45
C LYS A 254 8.66 5.41 20.42
N ILE A 255 8.97 4.36 19.66
CA ILE A 255 8.05 3.79 18.65
C ILE A 255 6.79 3.25 19.35
N GLN A 256 6.94 2.47 20.42
CA GLN A 256 5.80 1.91 21.15
C GLN A 256 4.87 3.00 21.68
N SER A 257 5.41 4.05 22.30
CA SER A 257 4.62 5.18 22.82
C SER A 257 3.88 5.91 21.70
N LEU A 258 4.56 6.17 20.59
CA LEU A 258 3.98 6.87 19.44
C LEU A 258 2.87 6.07 18.76
N LEU A 259 3.09 4.77 18.52
CA LEU A 259 2.10 3.89 17.89
C LEU A 259 0.94 3.50 18.83
N SER A 260 1.07 3.81 20.13
CA SER A 260 0.02 3.60 21.13
C SER A 260 -0.98 4.76 21.22
N MET A 261 -0.62 5.95 20.72
CA MET A 261 -1.48 7.13 20.78
C MET A 261 -2.34 7.23 19.52
N GLN A 262 -3.66 7.11 19.66
CA GLN A 262 -4.58 7.22 18.52
C GLN A 262 -4.84 8.67 18.15
N ARG A 263 -5.16 8.90 16.88
CA ARG A 263 -5.60 10.20 16.38
C ARG A 263 -6.84 10.66 17.16
N GLY A 264 -6.83 11.91 17.63
CA GLY A 264 -7.89 12.50 18.43
C GLY A 264 -7.72 12.37 19.95
N GLU A 265 -6.73 11.61 20.44
CA GLU A 265 -6.48 11.45 21.88
C GLU A 265 -5.69 12.62 22.48
N ASN A 266 -4.85 13.28 21.68
CA ASN A 266 -4.10 14.43 22.14
C ASN A 266 -4.97 15.70 22.10
N LEU A 267 -5.30 16.24 23.28
CA LEU A 267 -6.11 17.45 23.44
C LEU A 267 -5.48 18.70 22.82
N PHE A 268 -4.16 18.75 22.74
CA PHE A 268 -3.42 19.89 22.16
C PHE A 268 -3.07 19.70 20.68
N GLY A 269 -3.42 18.53 20.12
CA GLY A 269 -2.99 18.07 18.81
C GLY A 269 -3.95 17.02 18.27
N VAL A 270 -5.17 17.42 17.95
CA VAL A 270 -6.28 16.49 17.63
C VAL A 270 -5.97 15.62 16.39
N THR A 271 -5.09 16.09 15.49
CA THR A 271 -4.66 15.35 14.31
C THR A 271 -3.42 14.48 14.55
N SER A 272 -2.77 14.62 15.70
CA SER A 272 -1.62 13.81 16.11
C SER A 272 -2.02 12.44 16.59
N GLY A 273 -1.13 11.46 16.38
CA GLY A 273 -1.36 10.04 16.70
C GLY A 273 -1.54 9.19 15.45
N VAL A 274 -1.75 7.89 15.64
CA VAL A 274 -1.96 6.89 14.60
C VAL A 274 -3.44 6.55 14.42
N ARG A 275 -3.80 5.94 13.29
CA ARG A 275 -5.17 5.47 12.97
C ARG A 275 -5.31 3.97 13.14
N PHE A 276 -4.49 3.36 13.98
CA PHE A 276 -4.42 1.91 14.14
C PHE A 276 -5.74 1.33 14.62
N PHE A 277 -6.42 1.97 15.56
CA PHE A 277 -7.76 1.56 16.00
C PHE A 277 -8.76 1.53 14.84
N GLU A 278 -8.84 2.59 14.05
CA GLU A 278 -9.75 2.69 12.91
C GLU A 278 -9.47 1.59 11.85
N TYR A 279 -8.19 1.35 11.55
CA TYR A 279 -7.82 0.30 10.60
C TYR A 279 -8.09 -1.09 11.15
N PHE A 280 -7.82 -1.33 12.44
CA PHE A 280 -8.06 -2.61 13.07
C PHE A 280 -9.56 -2.95 13.04
N GLU A 281 -10.42 -2.01 13.42
CA GLU A 281 -11.88 -2.17 13.40
C GLU A 281 -12.43 -2.46 12.00
N ALA A 282 -11.90 -1.80 10.98
CA ALA A 282 -12.42 -1.89 9.61
C ALA A 282 -11.80 -3.04 8.79
N PHE A 283 -10.57 -3.48 9.11
CA PHE A 283 -9.78 -4.37 8.25
C PHE A 283 -9.20 -5.60 8.96
N SER A 284 -9.54 -5.86 10.24
CA SER A 284 -9.13 -7.09 10.92
C SER A 284 -9.55 -8.35 10.14
N GLY A 285 -8.66 -9.35 10.12
CA GLY A 285 -8.82 -10.56 9.31
C GLY A 285 -8.57 -10.39 7.81
N THR A 286 -8.20 -9.20 7.33
CA THR A 286 -7.88 -8.95 5.92
C THR A 286 -6.38 -8.76 5.68
N LEU A 287 -5.94 -8.98 4.43
CA LEU A 287 -4.56 -8.73 4.00
C LEU A 287 -4.20 -7.23 3.91
N TRP A 288 -5.17 -6.34 4.11
CA TRP A 288 -4.97 -4.88 4.05
C TRP A 288 -4.48 -4.29 5.36
N LEU A 289 -4.79 -4.93 6.50
CA LEU A 289 -4.53 -4.34 7.81
C LEU A 289 -3.04 -4.05 8.00
N SER A 290 -2.16 -5.04 7.86
CA SER A 290 -0.71 -4.85 7.99
C SER A 290 -0.17 -3.76 7.05
N GLN A 291 -0.71 -3.67 5.84
CA GLN A 291 -0.31 -2.67 4.85
C GLN A 291 -0.78 -1.26 5.23
N LEU A 292 -1.98 -1.12 5.81
CA LEU A 292 -2.50 0.16 6.31
C LEU A 292 -1.75 0.62 7.56
N LEU A 293 -1.42 -0.29 8.47
CA LEU A 293 -0.55 0.00 9.62
C LEU A 293 0.83 0.48 9.14
N THR A 294 1.40 -0.19 8.14
CA THR A 294 2.67 0.20 7.52
C THR A 294 2.61 1.61 6.94
N LEU A 295 1.55 1.96 6.19
CA LEU A 295 1.34 3.31 5.66
C LEU A 295 1.35 4.37 6.76
N ASP A 296 0.70 4.09 7.90
CA ASP A 296 0.63 5.08 8.96
C ASP A 296 1.96 5.19 9.75
N VAL A 297 2.74 4.11 9.87
CA VAL A 297 4.14 4.21 10.34
C VAL A 297 5.01 5.00 9.36
N ILE A 298 4.82 4.83 8.05
CA ILE A 298 5.50 5.65 7.03
C ILE A 298 5.15 7.12 7.23
N ARG A 299 3.88 7.44 7.50
CA ARG A 299 3.46 8.82 7.80
C ARG A 299 4.25 9.42 8.96
N GLN A 300 4.41 8.65 10.04
CA GLN A 300 5.14 9.06 11.25
C GLN A 300 6.66 9.19 11.03
N ALA A 301 7.23 8.45 10.07
CA ALA A 301 8.63 8.55 9.69
C ALA A 301 8.91 9.69 8.71
N ALA A 302 7.99 9.95 7.80
CA ALA A 302 8.25 10.76 6.62
C ALA A 302 7.65 12.17 6.67
N LEU A 303 6.56 12.38 7.40
CA LEU A 303 5.87 13.66 7.47
C LEU A 303 6.18 14.41 8.78
N PRO A 304 6.43 15.74 8.72
CA PRO A 304 6.55 16.55 9.91
C PRO A 304 5.27 16.51 10.76
N ALA A 305 5.43 16.62 12.09
CA ALA A 305 4.28 16.75 12.97
C ALA A 305 3.56 18.10 12.74
N ALA A 306 2.23 18.09 12.82
CA ALA A 306 1.40 19.28 12.61
C ALA A 306 1.49 20.31 13.76
N ASP A 307 1.88 19.87 14.96
CA ASP A 307 1.74 20.66 16.18
C ASP A 307 2.99 21.47 16.55
N GLY A 308 2.79 22.77 16.80
CA GLY A 308 3.82 23.76 17.16
C GLY A 308 4.47 23.60 18.56
N ILE A 309 4.26 22.47 19.24
CA ILE A 309 4.96 22.14 20.51
C ILE A 309 6.29 21.44 20.22
N MET A 310 6.34 20.62 19.16
CA MET A 310 7.58 20.06 18.64
C MET A 310 8.16 21.01 17.59
N ASN A 311 9.47 20.93 17.35
CA ASN A 311 10.09 21.68 16.26
C ASN A 311 9.36 21.33 14.95
N ALA A 312 8.62 22.28 14.37
CA ALA A 312 7.58 22.08 13.35
C ALA A 312 8.06 21.46 12.02
N GLN A 313 9.35 21.14 11.92
CA GLN A 313 9.99 20.52 10.76
C GLN A 313 10.45 19.08 11.01
N ALA A 314 10.37 18.58 12.25
CA ALA A 314 10.82 17.23 12.60
C ALA A 314 9.68 16.21 12.45
N THR A 315 10.02 15.02 11.93
CA THR A 315 9.07 13.90 11.89
C THR A 315 8.97 13.24 13.27
N PRO A 316 7.87 12.58 13.62
CA PRO A 316 7.78 11.83 14.87
C PRO A 316 8.87 10.74 15.01
N LEU A 317 9.18 10.00 13.93
CA LEU A 317 10.24 8.98 13.86
C LEU A 317 11.48 9.48 13.11
N GLN A 318 12.17 10.48 13.69
CA GLN A 318 13.26 11.27 13.07
C GLN A 318 14.47 10.48 12.56
N CYS A 319 14.71 9.27 13.05
CA CYS A 319 15.84 8.44 12.64
C CYS A 319 15.46 7.35 11.63
N VAL A 320 14.17 7.16 11.33
CA VAL A 320 13.69 6.08 10.46
C VAL A 320 13.75 6.53 9.00
N THR A 321 14.69 6.01 8.23
CA THR A 321 14.89 6.39 6.82
C THR A 321 13.92 5.68 5.89
N ARG A 322 13.49 4.47 6.23
CA ARG A 322 12.53 3.66 5.46
C ARG A 322 11.76 2.73 6.39
N VAL A 323 10.49 2.52 6.11
CA VAL A 323 9.66 1.49 6.77
C VAL A 323 9.52 0.30 5.82
N ARG A 324 9.89 -0.90 6.27
CA ARG A 324 9.80 -2.11 5.43
C ARG A 324 8.49 -2.84 5.63
N SER A 325 8.11 -3.10 6.88
CA SER A 325 6.85 -3.75 7.21
C SER A 325 6.42 -3.48 8.65
N VAL A 326 5.12 -3.62 8.86
CA VAL A 326 4.48 -3.76 10.18
C VAL A 326 3.65 -5.03 10.13
N GLU A 327 4.02 -6.02 10.94
CA GLU A 327 3.41 -7.34 10.96
C GLU A 327 2.69 -7.55 12.28
N LEU A 328 1.45 -8.05 12.23
CA LEU A 328 0.73 -8.42 13.45
C LEU A 328 1.25 -9.78 13.93
N LEU A 329 1.57 -9.86 15.22
CA LEU A 329 1.98 -11.10 15.88
C LEU A 329 0.80 -11.81 16.55
N SER A 330 -0.34 -11.12 16.68
CA SER A 330 -1.62 -11.68 17.14
C SER A 330 -2.76 -11.12 16.30
N GLU A 331 -3.81 -11.93 16.12
CA GLU A 331 -5.04 -11.54 15.43
C GLU A 331 -5.94 -10.66 16.31
N SER A 332 -5.80 -10.73 17.64
CA SER A 332 -6.58 -9.94 18.59
C SER A 332 -5.69 -9.31 19.68
N PRO A 333 -6.02 -8.08 20.14
CA PRO A 333 -5.37 -7.51 21.30
C PRO A 333 -5.76 -8.25 22.58
N GLU A 334 -4.83 -8.39 23.51
CA GLU A 334 -5.08 -8.89 24.86
C GLU A 334 -4.84 -7.75 25.85
N ASN A 335 -5.79 -7.48 26.76
CA ASN A 335 -5.70 -6.36 27.71
C ASN A 335 -5.35 -5.02 27.03
N ASN A 336 -5.99 -4.74 25.89
CA ASN A 336 -5.76 -3.56 25.05
C ASN A 336 -4.32 -3.45 24.52
N ARG A 337 -3.59 -4.56 24.43
CA ARG A 337 -2.24 -4.61 23.87
C ARG A 337 -2.22 -5.47 22.63
N LEU A 338 -1.79 -4.86 21.51
CA LEU A 338 -1.65 -5.55 20.23
C LEU A 338 -0.15 -5.80 19.97
N PRO A 339 0.30 -7.05 19.99
CA PRO A 339 1.68 -7.38 19.67
C PRO A 339 1.91 -7.28 18.16
N LEU A 340 2.96 -6.56 17.77
CA LEU A 340 3.35 -6.38 16.38
C LEU A 340 4.87 -6.38 16.23
N ARG A 341 5.34 -6.66 15.03
CA ARG A 341 6.74 -6.58 14.63
C ARG A 341 6.93 -5.44 13.65
N VAL A 342 7.87 -4.56 13.93
CA VAL A 342 8.28 -3.49 13.01
C VAL A 342 9.63 -3.84 12.39
N ASP A 343 9.76 -3.66 11.07
CA ASP A 343 11.02 -3.76 10.32
C ASP A 343 11.30 -2.42 9.63
N LEU A 344 12.40 -1.78 10.01
CA LEU A 344 12.73 -0.41 9.67
C LEU A 344 14.19 -0.31 9.18
N GLU A 345 14.48 0.70 8.38
CA GLU A 345 15.84 1.19 8.18
C GLU A 345 16.06 2.42 9.07
N VAL A 346 17.12 2.40 9.86
CA VAL A 346 17.41 3.41 10.88
C VAL A 346 18.76 4.05 10.60
N GLN A 347 18.78 5.38 10.49
CA GLN A 347 20.00 6.16 10.27
C GLN A 347 21.00 5.93 11.41
N GLY A 348 22.21 5.51 11.07
CA GLY A 348 23.27 5.20 12.04
C GLY A 348 23.26 3.76 12.58
N VAL A 349 22.24 2.95 12.26
CA VAL A 349 22.12 1.55 12.70
C VAL A 349 22.00 0.58 11.52
N GLY A 350 21.29 0.98 10.45
CA GLY A 350 20.93 0.10 9.33
C GLY A 350 19.57 -0.57 9.57
N ARG A 351 19.41 -1.79 9.08
CA ARG A 351 18.16 -2.55 9.27
C ARG A 351 17.96 -2.87 10.74
N TRP A 352 16.78 -2.53 11.24
CA TRP A 352 16.40 -2.65 12.64
C TRP A 352 15.01 -3.27 12.73
N GLN A 353 14.90 -4.35 13.51
CA GLN A 353 13.65 -5.10 13.66
C GLN A 353 13.38 -5.38 15.14
N ARG A 354 12.15 -5.14 15.59
CA ARG A 354 11.72 -5.42 16.97
C ARG A 354 10.25 -5.78 17.06
N ASP A 355 9.96 -6.59 18.06
CA ASP A 355 8.62 -6.90 18.52
C ASP A 355 8.24 -5.87 19.58
N LEU A 356 7.04 -5.30 19.44
CA LEU A 356 6.50 -4.25 20.28
C LEU A 356 5.08 -4.62 20.71
N SER A 357 4.65 -4.07 21.83
CA SER A 357 3.30 -4.25 22.36
C SER A 357 2.61 -2.90 22.50
N ILE A 358 1.86 -2.52 21.47
CA ILE A 358 1.23 -1.20 21.40
C ILE A 358 -0.13 -1.21 22.08
N TYR A 359 -0.52 -0.09 22.67
CA TYR A 359 -1.86 0.07 23.21
C TYR A 359 -2.88 0.27 22.07
N LEU A 360 -3.93 -0.54 22.06
CA LEU A 360 -5.07 -0.40 21.17
C LEU A 360 -6.34 -0.23 22.03
N PRO A 361 -6.96 0.96 22.06
CA PRO A 361 -8.15 1.20 22.87
C PRO A 361 -9.35 0.39 22.39
N THR A 362 -10.32 0.17 23.27
CA THR A 362 -11.63 -0.37 22.87
C THR A 362 -12.49 0.72 22.22
N ARG A 363 -13.55 0.29 21.53
CA ARG A 363 -14.53 1.22 20.93
C ARG A 363 -15.17 2.12 21.98
N GLU A 364 -15.51 1.60 23.16
CA GLU A 364 -16.08 2.37 24.26
C GLU A 364 -15.09 3.44 24.75
N GLN A 365 -13.81 3.09 24.89
CA GLN A 365 -12.77 4.04 25.31
C GLN A 365 -12.57 5.15 24.27
N MET A 366 -12.60 4.83 22.98
CA MET A 366 -12.52 5.83 21.91
C MET A 366 -13.73 6.77 21.91
N HIS A 367 -14.93 6.24 22.11
CA HIS A 367 -16.15 7.05 22.20
C HIS A 367 -16.12 7.99 23.41
N GLU A 368 -15.69 7.49 24.57
CA GLU A 368 -15.60 8.29 25.79
C GLU A 368 -14.55 9.41 25.65
N ARG A 369 -13.39 9.11 25.06
CA ARG A 369 -12.35 10.12 24.78
C ARG A 369 -12.85 11.19 23.81
N ALA A 370 -13.57 10.80 22.76
CA ALA A 370 -14.17 11.75 21.83
C ALA A 370 -15.19 12.68 22.52
N ARG A 371 -16.01 12.14 23.43
CA ARG A 371 -16.95 12.93 24.25
C ARG A 371 -16.21 13.95 25.13
N LEU A 372 -15.22 13.51 25.89
CA LEU A 372 -14.42 14.38 26.76
C LEU A 372 -13.70 15.48 25.96
N SER A 373 -13.16 15.16 24.79
CA SER A 373 -12.51 16.12 23.90
C SER A 373 -13.49 17.21 23.39
N GLN A 374 -14.74 16.85 23.12
CA GLN A 374 -15.79 17.81 22.76
C GLN A 374 -16.21 18.70 23.93
N GLU A 375 -16.30 18.16 25.15
CA GLU A 375 -16.66 18.89 26.37
C GLU A 375 -15.55 19.86 26.84
N THR A 376 -14.28 19.51 26.60
CA THR A 376 -13.11 20.29 27.06
C THR A 376 -12.69 21.38 26.05
N ARG A 377 -13.29 21.42 24.86
CA ARG A 377 -13.01 22.47 23.86
C ARG A 377 -13.55 23.82 24.37
N PRO A 378 -12.70 24.86 24.58
CA PRO A 378 -13.22 26.19 24.80
C PRO A 378 -14.03 26.60 23.57
N ALA A 379 -15.24 27.11 23.78
CA ALA A 379 -16.01 27.73 22.71
C ALA A 379 -15.11 28.76 22.02
N THR A 380 -14.79 28.53 20.75
CA THR A 380 -14.05 29.51 19.96
C THR A 380 -14.87 30.80 20.00
N ALA A 381 -14.35 31.82 20.70
CA ALA A 381 -14.91 33.15 20.66
C ALA A 381 -14.96 33.57 19.19
N GLY A 382 -16.16 33.69 18.64
CA GLY A 382 -16.37 34.29 17.33
C GLY A 382 -15.75 35.69 17.31
N PRO A 383 -15.43 36.23 16.12
CA PRO A 383 -14.89 37.58 16.02
C PRO A 383 -15.88 38.53 16.72
N GLY A 384 -15.42 39.18 17.79
CA GLY A 384 -16.25 40.12 18.54
C GLY A 384 -16.82 41.19 17.61
N PRO A 385 -18.05 41.67 17.86
CA PRO A 385 -18.65 42.69 17.02
C PRO A 385 -17.73 43.92 17.03
N ASN A 386 -17.28 44.34 15.85
CA ASN A 386 -16.68 45.64 15.63
C ASN A 386 -17.65 46.71 16.12
N SER A 387 -17.44 47.23 17.32
CA SER A 387 -18.02 48.50 17.75
C SER A 387 -17.21 49.62 17.10
N SER A 388 -17.54 49.95 15.86
CA SER A 388 -17.28 51.27 15.32
C SER A 388 -18.25 52.25 15.99
N SER A 389 -17.80 52.97 17.02
CA SER A 389 -18.48 54.20 17.47
C SER A 389 -17.65 55.41 17.04
N SER A 390 -18.01 55.91 15.87
CA SER A 390 -17.84 57.30 15.50
C SER A 390 -18.80 58.17 16.33
N ASP A 391 -18.27 59.10 17.12
CA ASP A 391 -18.92 60.32 17.59
C ASP A 391 -17.76 61.31 17.78
N GLN A 392 -17.52 62.33 16.93
CA GLN A 392 -18.32 63.53 16.69
C GLN A 392 -18.94 64.15 17.96
N ARG A 393 -18.12 64.87 18.75
CA ARG A 393 -18.23 66.34 18.90
C ARG A 393 -17.08 66.91 19.72
#